data_AF-A0A1L2ZMR7-F1
#
_entry.id   AF-A0A1L2ZMR7-F1
#
_cell.length_a   1.000
_cell.length_b   1.000
_cell.length_c   1.000
_cell.angle_alpha   90.00
_cell.angle_beta   90.00
_cell.angle_gamma   90.00
#
_symmetry.space_group_name_H-M   'P 1'
#
loop_
_entity.id
_entity.type
_entity.pdbx_description
1 polymer ?
#
loop_
_entity_poly.entity_id
_entity_poly.type
_entity_poly.pdbx_seq_one_letter_code
_entity_poly.pdbx_strand_id
1 'polypeptide(L)' 'MTVSELFRGSATQLVSGAKALSDYFEGVLGGDKYKKYLEHHSKHHPDEPPVSERQWWRDYNKWQDDNPQGRCC' A
#
# COMPACT_ATOMS: atom_id res chain seq x y z
N MET A 1 -1.96 42.74 4.45
CA MET A 1 -2.07 41.35 4.91
C MET A 1 -3.46 40.86 4.61
N THR A 2 -3.63 40.10 3.54
CA THR A 2 -4.94 39.72 3.00
C THR A 2 -5.31 38.30 3.42
N VAL A 3 -6.52 38.12 3.95
CA VAL A 3 -7.14 36.85 4.38
C VAL A 3 -7.00 35.71 3.36
N SER A 4 -6.78 36.03 2.08
CA SER A 4 -6.60 35.11 0.95
C SER A 4 -5.36 34.19 1.05
N GLU A 5 -4.32 34.58 1.80
CA GLU A 5 -3.10 33.76 1.98
C GLU A 5 -3.30 32.65 3.02
N LEU A 6 -4.17 32.90 4.01
CA LEU A 6 -4.48 31.96 5.08
C LEU A 6 -5.23 30.72 4.56
N PHE A 7 -6.15 30.92 3.61
CA PHE A 7 -6.92 29.83 3.00
C PHE A 7 -6.08 28.91 2.09
N ARG A 8 -5.06 29.44 1.41
CA ARG A 8 -4.09 28.63 0.64
C ARG A 8 -3.24 27.76 1.56
N GLY A 9 -2.87 28.26 2.74
CA GLY A 9 -2.16 27.49 3.76
C GLY A 9 -2.99 26.33 4.31
N SER A 10 -4.26 26.58 4.67
CA SER A 10 -5.15 25.54 5.20
C SER A 10 -5.46 24.42 4.22
N ALA A 11 -5.67 24.73 2.93
CA ALA A 11 -5.93 23.70 1.92
C ALA A 11 -4.74 22.73 1.78
N THR A 12 -3.51 23.26 1.83
CA THR A 12 -2.29 22.45 1.73
C THR A 12 -2.06 21.60 2.98
N GLN A 13 -2.38 22.13 4.17
CA GLN A 13 -2.30 21.39 5.43
C GLN A 13 -3.34 20.27 5.52
N LEU A 14 -4.56 20.51 5.05
CA LEU A 14 -5.63 19.50 5.03
C LEU A 14 -5.31 18.37 4.05
N VAL A 15 -4.81 18.69 2.84
CA VAL A 15 -4.40 17.67 1.85
C VAL A 15 -3.21 16.85 2.36
N SER A 16 -2.24 17.49 3.00
CA SER A 16 -1.08 16.81 3.59
C SER A 16 -1.49 15.86 4.72
N GLY A 17 -2.43 16.29 5.58
CA GLY A 17 -2.97 15.45 6.66
C GLY A 17 -3.76 14.24 6.13
N ALA A 18 -4.58 14.44 5.09
CA ALA A 18 -5.33 13.36 4.45
C ALA A 18 -4.41 12.31 3.80
N LYS A 19 -3.32 12.76 3.15
CA LYS A 19 -2.32 11.85 2.57
C LYS A 19 -1.54 11.08 3.64
N ALA A 20 -1.18 11.72 4.75
CA ALA A 20 -0.52 11.02 5.85
C ALA A 20 -1.42 9.94 6.46
N LEU A 21 -2.73 10.19 6.56
CA LEU A 21 -3.70 9.19 6.98
C LEU A 21 -3.85 8.07 5.96
N SER A 22 -3.92 8.37 4.66
CA SER A 22 -4.00 7.31 3.63
C SER A 22 -2.75 6.43 3.64
N ASP A 23 -1.55 7.02 3.74
CA ASP A 23 -0.30 6.28 3.81
C ASP A 23 -0.21 5.43 5.11
N TYR A 24 -0.75 5.95 6.22
CA TYR A 24 -0.86 5.20 7.48
C TYR A 24 -1.84 4.03 7.37
N PHE A 25 -3.02 4.23 6.79
CA PHE A 25 -4.00 3.17 6.56
C PHE A 25 -3.49 2.13 5.56
N GLU A 26 -2.76 2.53 4.52
CA GLU A 26 -2.12 1.62 3.56
C GLU A 26 -1.06 0.73 4.24
N GLY A 27 -0.30 1.31 5.17
CA GLY A 27 0.67 0.59 6.01
C GLY A 27 0.04 -0.32 7.08
N VAL A 28 -1.02 0.12 7.76
CA VAL A 28 -1.67 -0.61 8.87
C VAL A 28 -2.64 -1.69 8.39
N LEU A 29 -3.43 -1.43 7.35
CA LEU A 29 -4.40 -2.39 6.82
C LEU A 29 -3.76 -3.45 5.91
N GLY A 30 -2.46 -3.36 5.65
CA GLY A 30 -1.76 -4.31 4.79
C GLY A 30 -2.15 -4.18 3.31
N GLY A 31 -2.61 -3.00 2.89
CA GLY A 31 -2.78 -2.68 1.46
C GLY A 31 -1.43 -2.63 0.72
N ASP A 32 -0.33 -2.38 1.45
CA ASP A 32 1.02 -2.26 0.91
C ASP A 32 1.71 -3.62 0.59
N LYS A 33 1.02 -4.77 0.66
CA LYS A 33 1.66 -6.07 0.43
C LYS A 33 2.27 -6.20 -0.98
N TYR A 34 1.62 -5.64 -2.00
CA TYR A 34 2.15 -5.65 -3.36
C TYR A 34 3.41 -4.78 -3.48
N LYS A 35 3.47 -3.63 -2.80
CA LYS A 35 4.66 -2.78 -2.78
C LYS A 35 5.84 -3.48 -2.09
N LYS A 36 5.60 -4.15 -0.97
CA LYS A 36 6.60 -5.01 -0.32
C LYS A 36 7.07 -6.14 -1.23
N TYR A 37 6.17 -6.75 -2.00
CA TYR A 37 6.53 -7.73 -3.03
C TYR A 37 7.46 -7.10 -4.08
N LEU A 38 7.14 -5.92 -4.61
CA LEU A 38 7.99 -5.24 -5.59
C LEU A 38 9.38 -4.88 -5.02
N GLU A 39 9.46 -4.41 -3.78
CA GLU A 39 10.74 -4.15 -3.12
C GLU A 39 11.56 -5.43 -2.93
N HIS A 40 10.91 -6.53 -2.55
CA HIS A 40 11.56 -7.83 -2.40
C HIS A 40 12.01 -8.38 -3.77
N HIS A 41 11.14 -8.31 -4.77
CA HIS A 41 11.38 -8.75 -6.14
C HIS A 41 12.52 -7.95 -6.76
N SER A 42 12.55 -6.63 -6.61
CA SER A 42 13.65 -5.80 -7.11
C SER A 42 14.99 -6.13 -6.45
N LYS A 43 14.99 -6.55 -5.17
CA LYS A 43 16.22 -6.92 -4.44
C LYS A 43 16.74 -8.31 -4.80
N HIS A 44 15.85 -9.28 -5.05
CA HIS A 44 16.23 -10.69 -5.25
C HIS A 44 16.18 -11.15 -6.70
N HIS A 45 15.36 -10.49 -7.53
CA HIS A 45 15.10 -10.83 -8.92
C HIS A 45 15.14 -9.57 -9.81
N PRO A 46 16.30 -8.87 -9.87
CA PRO A 46 16.43 -7.66 -10.69
C PRO A 46 16.28 -7.91 -12.20
N ASP A 47 16.53 -9.14 -12.66
CA ASP A 47 16.50 -9.52 -14.08
C ASP A 47 15.13 -10.03 -14.56
N GLU A 48 14.18 -10.25 -13.65
CA GLU A 48 12.86 -10.78 -13.98
C GLU A 48 11.79 -9.67 -13.86
N PRO A 49 10.89 -9.49 -14.84
CA PRO A 49 9.81 -8.54 -14.71
C PRO A 49 8.86 -8.95 -13.57
N PRO A 50 8.46 -8.03 -12.67
CA PRO A 50 7.51 -8.35 -11.62
C PRO A 50 6.15 -8.72 -12.22
N VAL A 51 5.45 -9.67 -11.57
CA VAL A 51 4.10 -10.05 -12.01
C VAL A 51 3.12 -8.90 -11.79
N SER A 52 2.09 -8.81 -12.63
CA SER A 52 1.06 -7.79 -12.47
C SER A 52 0.35 -7.90 -11.12
N GLU A 53 -0.05 -6.76 -10.55
CA GLU A 53 -0.74 -6.67 -9.26
C GLU A 53 -1.94 -7.62 -9.14
N ARG A 54 -2.79 -7.68 -10.18
CA ARG A 54 -3.96 -8.57 -10.18
C ARG A 54 -3.55 -10.04 -10.08
N GLN A 55 -2.51 -10.45 -10.78
CA GLN A 55 -2.03 -11.82 -10.76
C GLN A 55 -1.43 -12.13 -9.38
N TRP A 56 -0.63 -11.21 -8.84
CA TRP A 56 -0.09 -11.33 -7.48
C TRP A 56 -1.18 -11.54 -6.43
N TRP A 57 -2.27 -10.76 -6.47
CA TRP A 57 -3.39 -10.91 -5.54
C TRP A 57 -4.13 -12.24 -5.70
N ARG A 58 -4.28 -12.74 -6.94
CA ARG A 58 -4.89 -14.05 -7.18
C ARG A 58 -4.06 -15.16 -6.55
N ASP A 59 -2.75 -15.13 -6.78
CA ASP A 59 -1.82 -16.15 -6.28
C ASP A 59 -1.68 -16.06 -4.76
N TYR A 60 -1.66 -14.85 -4.21
CA TYR A 60 -1.68 -14.60 -2.76
C TYR A 60 -2.94 -15.16 -2.09
N ASN A 61 -4.11 -14.90 -2.66
CA ASN A 61 -5.38 -15.43 -2.14
C ASN A 61 -5.45 -16.95 -2.25
N LYS A 62 -4.97 -17.52 -3.36
CA LYS A 62 -4.85 -18.97 -3.52
C LYS A 62 -3.94 -19.57 -2.45
N TRP A 63 -2.77 -18.96 -2.23
CA TRP A 63 -1.85 -19.39 -1.19
C TRP A 63 -2.49 -19.32 0.21
N GLN A 64 -3.28 -18.28 0.51
CA GLN A 64 -4.01 -18.16 1.78
C GLN A 64 -5.09 -19.25 1.94
N ASP A 65 -5.78 -19.61 0.86
CA ASP A 65 -6.79 -20.66 0.87
C ASP A 65 -6.16 -22.05 1.05
N ASP A 66 -5.06 -22.31 0.33
CA ASP A 66 -4.29 -23.56 0.40
C ASP A 66 -3.51 -23.71 1.73
N ASN A 67 -3.18 -22.60 2.40
CA ASN A 67 -2.45 -22.58 3.67
C ASN A 67 -3.30 -21.96 4.77
N PRO A 68 -4.37 -22.66 5.20
CA PRO A 68 -5.21 -22.18 6.29
C PRO A 68 -4.46 -22.32 7.61
N GLN A 69 -3.63 -21.32 7.92
CA GLN A 69 -2.87 -21.25 9.17
C GLN A 69 -3.86 -21.28 10.34
N GLY A 70 -3.97 -22.42 11.04
CA GLY A 70 -4.75 -22.53 12.28
C GLY A 70 -6.27 -22.37 12.13
N ARG A 71 -6.92 -23.07 11.18
CA ARG A 71 -8.35 -23.35 11.36
C ARG A 71 -8.48 -24.20 12.62
N CYS A 72 -9.07 -23.66 13.68
CA CYS A 72 -9.33 -24.40 14.91
C CYS A 72 -10.40 -25.46 14.64
N CYS A 73 -9.97 -26.61 14.16
CA CYS A 73 -10.70 -27.85 14.29
C CYS A 73 -9.79 -28.84 14.99
#